data_AF-A0A4Y2NVN6-F1
#
_entry.id   AF-A0A4Y2NVN6-F1
#
_cell.length_a   1.000
_cell.length_b   1.000
_cell.length_c   1.000
_cell.angle_alpha   90.00
_cell.angle_beta   90.00
_cell.angle_gamma   90.00
#
_symmetry.space_group_name_H-M   'P 1'
#
loop_
_entity.id
_entity.type
_entity.pdbx_description
1 polymer ?
#
loop_
_entity_poly.entity_id
_entity_poly.type
_entity_poly.pdbx_seq_one_letter_code
_entity_poly.pdbx_strand_id
1 'polypeptide(L)'
;MSEDGNMNEHIAQMLELIDKLKAVGEEIKDDHIAALLLVSVPMSYDTLITALEARPENQLTPELIENKLTDEYNRRKEQDSDRNLAQAFKTNVSFKSRNQNKNDKFCTFCKKLGHLRDFCYHLNKNYGSRKRFPFEKEVRPQKPNES
;
A
#
# COMPACT_ATOMS: atom_id res chain seq x y z
N MET A 1 -23.69 -5.05 3.69
CA MET A 1 -22.58 -5.62 2.89
C MET A 1 -21.36 -5.83 3.79
N SER A 2 -20.53 -6.87 3.56
CA SER A 2 -19.23 -7.02 4.23
C SER A 2 -18.14 -6.16 3.56
N GLU A 3 -16.98 -6.00 4.22
CA GLU A 3 -15.84 -5.21 3.70
C GLU A 3 -15.24 -5.78 2.41
N ASP A 4 -15.27 -7.09 2.25
CA ASP A 4 -14.79 -7.86 1.10
C ASP A 4 -15.91 -8.17 0.08
N GLY A 5 -17.11 -7.64 0.31
CA GLY A 5 -18.28 -7.87 -0.53
C GLY A 5 -18.17 -7.19 -1.90
N ASN A 6 -18.86 -7.76 -2.90
CA ASN A 6 -19.00 -7.17 -4.22
C ASN A 6 -20.13 -6.12 -4.21
N MET A 7 -19.77 -4.84 -4.38
CA MET A 7 -20.74 -3.74 -4.38
C MET A 7 -21.83 -3.88 -5.44
N ASN A 8 -21.49 -4.35 -6.64
CA ASN A 8 -22.45 -4.46 -7.74
C ASN A 8 -23.52 -5.53 -7.44
N GLU A 9 -23.11 -6.64 -6.82
CA GLU A 9 -24.04 -7.70 -6.40
C GLU A 9 -24.93 -7.22 -5.25
N HIS A 10 -24.37 -6.48 -4.30
CA HIS A 10 -25.11 -5.89 -3.19
C HIS A 10 -26.18 -4.90 -3.67
N ILE A 11 -25.82 -3.97 -4.56
CA ILE A 11 -26.77 -3.02 -5.16
C ILE A 11 -27.88 -3.78 -5.89
N ALA A 12 -27.54 -4.77 -6.72
CA ALA A 12 -28.53 -5.55 -7.45
C ALA A 12 -29.52 -6.28 -6.53
N GLN A 13 -29.03 -6.88 -5.43
CA GLN A 13 -29.88 -7.53 -4.43
C GLN A 13 -30.82 -6.53 -3.72
N MET A 14 -30.31 -5.35 -3.38
CA MET A 14 -31.12 -4.30 -2.75
C MET A 14 -32.24 -3.81 -3.67
N LEU A 15 -31.94 -3.58 -4.95
CA LEU A 15 -32.94 -3.18 -5.94
C LEU A 15 -33.97 -4.28 -6.18
N GLU A 16 -33.55 -5.54 -6.25
CA GLU A 16 -34.47 -6.68 -6.37
C GLU A 16 -35.43 -6.77 -5.17
N LEU A 17 -34.95 -6.50 -3.96
CA LEU A 17 -35.79 -6.45 -2.76
C LEU A 17 -36.79 -5.29 -2.80
N ILE A 18 -36.35 -4.11 -3.26
CA ILE A 18 -37.22 -2.94 -3.45
C ILE A 18 -38.31 -3.25 -4.48
N ASP A 19 -37.96 -3.87 -5.59
CA ASP A 19 -38.93 -4.24 -6.64
C ASP A 19 -39.94 -5.28 -6.14
N LYS A 20 -39.51 -6.24 -5.33
CA LYS A 20 -40.42 -7.20 -4.67
C LYS A 20 -41.40 -6.51 -3.72
N LEU A 21 -40.94 -5.52 -2.95
CA LEU A 21 -41.81 -4.75 -2.05
C LEU A 21 -42.83 -3.92 -2.85
N LYS A 22 -42.38 -3.26 -3.92
CA LYS A 22 -43.25 -2.53 -4.85
C LYS A 22 -44.29 -3.43 -5.50
N ALA A 23 -43.93 -4.66 -5.86
CA ALA A 23 -44.85 -5.63 -6.46
C ALA A 23 -45.99 -6.07 -5.52
N VAL A 24 -45.79 -5.98 -4.20
CA VAL A 24 -46.83 -6.28 -3.19
C VAL A 24 -47.70 -5.04 -2.86
N GLY A 25 -47.43 -3.90 -3.51
CA GLY A 25 -48.18 -2.66 -3.38
C GLY A 25 -47.58 -1.67 -2.38
N GLU A 26 -46.35 -1.90 -1.91
CA GLU A 26 -45.66 -0.96 -1.02
C GLU A 26 -44.99 0.16 -1.84
N GLU A 27 -45.30 1.41 -1.52
CA GLU A 27 -44.64 2.56 -2.14
C GLU A 27 -43.41 2.96 -1.34
N ILE A 28 -42.22 2.74 -1.91
CA ILE A 28 -40.96 3.16 -1.30
C ILE A 28 -40.47 4.41 -2.01
N LYS A 29 -40.41 5.52 -1.27
CA LYS A 29 -39.88 6.79 -1.75
C LYS A 29 -38.38 6.69 -2.06
N ASP A 30 -37.95 7.43 -3.07
CA ASP A 30 -36.55 7.49 -3.48
C ASP A 30 -35.61 7.87 -2.34
N ASP A 31 -36.00 8.81 -1.48
CA ASP A 31 -35.20 9.22 -0.31
C ASP A 31 -34.96 8.04 0.66
N HIS A 32 -35.94 7.15 0.82
CA HIS A 32 -35.79 5.95 1.64
C HIS A 32 -34.88 4.93 0.97
N ILE A 33 -34.97 4.76 -0.35
CA ILE A 33 -34.08 3.89 -1.12
C ILE A 33 -32.64 4.39 -0.99
N ALA A 34 -32.43 5.69 -1.19
CA ALA A 34 -31.16 6.38 -1.04
C ALA A 34 -30.55 6.13 0.35
N ALA A 35 -31.32 6.41 1.41
CA ALA A 35 -30.89 6.18 2.79
C ALA A 35 -30.55 4.70 3.04
N LEU A 36 -31.39 3.78 2.56
CA LEU A 36 -31.20 2.35 2.73
C LEU A 36 -29.92 1.85 2.06
N LEU A 37 -29.61 2.34 0.85
CA LEU A 37 -28.35 2.06 0.17
C LEU A 37 -27.16 2.55 0.99
N LEU A 38 -27.19 3.81 1.47
CA LEU A 38 -26.08 4.39 2.23
C LEU A 38 -25.81 3.69 3.57
N VAL A 39 -26.83 3.24 4.30
CA VAL A 39 -26.62 2.52 5.57
C VAL A 39 -26.23 1.05 5.38
N SER A 40 -26.41 0.51 4.16
CA SER A 40 -26.17 -0.91 3.87
C SER A 40 -24.72 -1.25 3.49
N VAL A 41 -23.88 -0.24 3.26
CA VAL A 41 -22.47 -0.40 2.89
C VAL A 41 -21.57 -0.38 4.15
N PRO A 42 -20.35 -0.93 4.09
CA PRO A 42 -19.52 -1.10 5.27
C PRO A 42 -18.76 0.20 5.62
N MET A 43 -18.25 0.28 6.86
CA MET A 43 -17.65 1.50 7.44
C MET A 43 -16.49 2.07 6.62
N SER A 44 -15.79 1.24 5.86
CA SER A 44 -14.74 1.75 4.99
C SER A 44 -15.27 2.81 4.00
N TYR A 45 -16.54 2.80 3.63
CA TYR A 45 -17.16 3.79 2.74
C TYR A 45 -17.57 5.09 3.44
N ASP A 46 -17.37 5.25 4.76
CA ASP A 46 -17.80 6.41 5.56
C ASP A 46 -17.40 7.77 4.96
N THR A 47 -16.20 7.86 4.37
CA THR A 47 -15.75 9.10 3.73
C THR A 47 -16.62 9.49 2.53
N LEU A 48 -17.04 8.51 1.73
CA LEU A 48 -17.96 8.75 0.61
C LEU A 48 -19.34 9.13 1.14
N ILE A 49 -19.85 8.40 2.15
CA ILE A 49 -21.16 8.66 2.76
C ILE A 49 -21.20 10.10 3.29
N THR A 50 -20.22 10.51 4.09
CA THR A 50 -20.11 11.88 4.63
C THR A 50 -20.14 12.93 3.51
N ALA A 51 -19.46 12.68 2.40
CA ALA A 51 -19.42 13.60 1.26
C ALA A 51 -20.75 13.64 0.48
N LEU A 52 -21.50 12.55 0.46
CA LEU A 52 -22.84 12.49 -0.12
C LEU A 52 -23.85 13.20 0.78
N GLU A 53 -23.84 12.95 2.09
CA GLU A 53 -24.73 13.58 3.09
C GLU A 53 -24.55 15.10 3.19
N ALA A 54 -23.38 15.63 2.85
CA ALA A 54 -23.16 17.07 2.79
C ALA A 54 -23.89 17.78 1.64
N ARG A 55 -24.48 17.03 0.70
CA ARG A 55 -25.24 17.57 -0.44
C ARG A 55 -26.69 17.85 -0.04
N PRO A 56 -27.39 18.74 -0.76
CA PRO A 56 -28.83 18.92 -0.60
C PRO A 56 -29.59 17.61 -0.84
N GLU A 57 -30.57 17.30 0.02
CA GLU A 57 -31.38 16.06 -0.05
C GLU A 57 -32.01 15.86 -1.44
N ASN A 58 -32.48 16.93 -2.08
CA ASN A 58 -33.09 16.87 -3.41
C ASN A 58 -32.13 16.48 -4.55
N GLN A 59 -30.82 16.34 -4.25
CA GLN A 59 -29.81 15.86 -5.19
C GLN A 59 -29.35 14.42 -4.88
N LEU A 60 -29.75 13.83 -3.74
CA LEU A 60 -29.44 12.44 -3.39
C LEU A 60 -30.47 11.49 -4.03
N THR A 61 -30.35 11.27 -5.33
CA THR A 61 -31.16 10.24 -6.00
C THR A 61 -30.56 8.85 -5.80
N PRO A 62 -31.38 7.77 -5.79
CA PRO A 62 -30.89 6.39 -5.77
C PRO A 62 -29.85 6.12 -6.85
N GLU A 63 -30.12 6.57 -8.08
CA GLU A 63 -29.23 6.41 -9.23
C GLU A 63 -27.85 7.09 -9.00
N LEU A 64 -27.83 8.28 -8.39
CA LEU A 64 -26.56 8.93 -8.06
C LEU A 64 -25.76 8.10 -7.05
N ILE A 65 -26.43 7.56 -6.03
CA ILE A 65 -25.79 6.77 -4.97
C ILE A 65 -25.24 5.47 -5.55
N GLU A 66 -26.01 4.75 -6.36
CA GLU A 66 -25.57 3.53 -7.05
C GLU A 66 -24.30 3.78 -7.87
N ASN A 67 -24.29 4.85 -8.67
CA ASN A 67 -23.13 5.23 -9.46
C ASN A 67 -21.92 5.54 -8.58
N LYS A 68 -22.11 6.32 -7.51
CA LYS A 68 -21.00 6.73 -6.61
C LYS A 68 -20.43 5.57 -5.81
N LEU A 69 -21.27 4.64 -5.36
CA LEU A 69 -20.85 3.41 -4.70
C LEU A 69 -20.06 2.50 -5.65
N THR A 70 -20.51 2.39 -6.90
CA THR A 70 -19.82 1.62 -7.95
C THR A 70 -18.46 2.23 -8.31
N ASP A 71 -18.42 3.55 -8.51
CA ASP A 71 -17.18 4.31 -8.76
C ASP A 71 -16.14 4.06 -7.65
N GLU A 72 -16.55 4.19 -6.39
CA GLU A 72 -15.65 4.01 -5.25
C GLU A 72 -15.19 2.55 -5.10
N TYR A 73 -16.07 1.58 -5.35
CA TYR A 73 -15.69 0.17 -5.37
C TYR A 73 -14.62 -0.13 -6.43
N ASN A 74 -14.78 0.38 -7.65
CA ASN A 74 -13.79 0.22 -8.71
C ASN A 74 -12.46 0.90 -8.36
N ARG A 75 -12.51 2.14 -7.85
CA ARG A 75 -11.32 2.89 -7.40
C ARG A 75 -10.53 2.12 -6.33
N ARG A 76 -11.22 1.49 -5.39
CA ARG A 76 -10.60 0.67 -4.34
C ARG A 76 -9.91 -0.56 -4.89
N LYS A 77 -10.59 -1.25 -5.81
CA LYS A 77 -10.06 -2.45 -6.47
C LYS A 77 -8.79 -2.14 -7.28
N GLU A 78 -8.77 -1.00 -7.97
CA GLU A 78 -7.59 -0.52 -8.69
C GLU A 78 -6.44 -0.20 -7.72
N GLN A 79 -6.70 0.52 -6.63
CA GLN A 79 -5.68 0.84 -5.63
C GLN A 79 -5.07 -0.39 -4.96
N ASP A 80 -5.87 -1.42 -4.67
CA ASP A 80 -5.36 -2.65 -4.12
C ASP A 80 -4.47 -3.37 -5.13
N SER A 81 -4.82 -3.36 -6.42
CA SER A 81 -3.95 -3.91 -7.46
C SER A 81 -2.60 -3.18 -7.57
N ASP A 82 -2.60 -1.84 -7.49
CA ASP A 82 -1.40 -1.01 -7.52
C ASP A 82 -0.54 -1.19 -6.26
N ARG A 83 -1.17 -1.28 -5.09
CA ARG A 83 -0.49 -1.56 -3.81
C ARG A 83 0.19 -2.91 -3.84
N ASN A 84 -0.52 -3.94 -4.33
CA ASN A 84 0.02 -5.28 -4.49
C ASN A 84 1.21 -5.31 -5.47
N LEU A 85 1.11 -4.59 -6.58
CA LEU A 85 2.20 -4.44 -7.54
C LEU A 85 3.42 -3.75 -6.90
N ALA A 86 3.22 -2.61 -6.24
CA ALA A 86 4.27 -1.88 -5.55
C ALA A 86 4.94 -2.70 -4.44
N GLN A 87 4.17 -3.52 -3.72
CA GLN A 87 4.69 -4.42 -2.69
C GLN A 87 5.50 -5.57 -3.30
N ALA A 88 5.06 -6.14 -4.42
CA ALA A 88 5.83 -7.15 -5.16
C ALA A 88 7.17 -6.61 -5.71
N PHE A 89 7.20 -5.36 -6.16
CA PHE A 89 8.46 -4.71 -6.53
C PHE A 89 9.37 -4.48 -5.32
N LYS A 90 8.82 -4.08 -4.17
CA LYS A 90 9.58 -3.89 -2.91
C LYS A 90 10.18 -5.18 -2.37
N THR A 91 9.48 -6.31 -2.48
CA THR A 91 10.03 -7.62 -2.07
C THR A 91 11.12 -8.10 -3.03
N ASN A 92 10.97 -7.85 -4.34
CA ASN A 92 12.01 -8.19 -5.31
C ASN A 92 13.30 -7.36 -5.16
N VAL A 93 13.23 -6.11 -4.69
CA VAL A 93 14.44 -5.35 -4.34
C VAL A 93 15.00 -5.69 -2.95
N SER A 94 14.20 -6.30 -2.06
CA SER A 94 14.64 -6.73 -0.74
C SER A 94 15.53 -7.99 -0.77
N PHE A 95 15.59 -8.75 -1.87
CA PHE A 95 16.54 -9.86 -2.01
C PHE A 95 18.01 -9.42 -2.22
N LYS A 96 18.29 -8.10 -2.31
CA LYS A 96 19.65 -7.57 -2.45
C LYS A 96 20.25 -6.91 -1.21
N SER A 97 19.62 -7.02 -0.04
CA SER A 97 20.24 -6.61 1.23
C SER A 97 20.30 -7.78 2.22
N ARG A 98 20.86 -8.91 1.79
CA ARG A 98 21.53 -9.77 2.76
C ARG A 98 22.81 -9.05 3.12
N ASN A 99 22.76 -8.34 4.24
CA ASN A 99 23.89 -7.78 4.95
C ASN A 99 24.88 -8.92 5.26
N GLN A 100 25.68 -9.32 4.26
CA GLN A 100 26.87 -10.11 4.51
C GLN A 100 27.84 -9.15 5.18
N ASN A 101 28.05 -9.39 6.47
CA ASN A 101 29.06 -8.76 7.29
C ASN A 101 30.29 -8.44 6.45
N LYS A 102 30.56 -7.15 6.24
CA LYS A 102 31.69 -6.65 5.43
C LYS A 102 33.06 -7.08 5.98
N ASN A 103 33.09 -7.83 7.09
CA ASN A 103 34.27 -8.19 7.86
C ASN A 103 34.68 -9.67 7.74
N ASP A 104 33.86 -10.55 7.13
CA ASP A 104 34.18 -12.00 7.05
C ASP A 104 35.14 -12.38 5.91
N LYS A 105 35.65 -11.38 5.16
CA LYS A 105 36.62 -11.64 4.10
C LYS A 105 38.01 -11.83 4.71
N PHE A 106 38.52 -13.06 4.70
CA PHE A 106 39.86 -13.40 5.19
C PHE A 106 40.87 -13.55 4.03
N CYS A 107 42.01 -12.88 4.14
CA CYS A 107 43.07 -12.97 3.15
C CYS A 107 44.00 -14.16 3.46
N THR A 108 44.04 -15.15 2.58
CA THR A 108 44.90 -16.34 2.76
C THR A 108 46.40 -16.07 2.57
N PHE A 109 46.79 -14.88 2.08
CA PHE A 109 48.19 -14.49 1.93
C PHE A 109 48.71 -13.74 3.17
N CYS A 110 48.11 -12.61 3.53
CA CYS A 110 48.56 -11.81 4.68
C CYS A 110 47.87 -12.16 6.01
N LYS A 111 46.91 -13.08 5.99
CA LYS A 111 46.16 -13.57 7.15
C LYS A 111 45.40 -12.47 7.92
N LYS A 112 45.00 -11.39 7.24
CA LYS A 112 44.18 -10.29 7.80
C LYS A 112 42.74 -10.37 7.29
N LEU A 113 41.81 -9.92 8.13
CA LEU A 113 40.39 -9.78 7.79
C LEU A 113 40.13 -8.49 6.98
N GLY A 114 38.98 -8.42 6.33
CA GLY A 114 38.51 -7.27 5.54
C GLY A 114 38.83 -7.30 4.04
N HIS A 115 39.58 -8.29 3.53
CA HIS A 115 39.85 -8.45 2.09
C HIS A 115 40.19 -9.89 1.70
N LEU A 116 40.06 -10.23 0.41
CA LEU A 116 40.46 -11.52 -0.16
C LEU A 116 41.88 -11.45 -0.75
N ARG A 117 42.53 -12.60 -0.99
CA ARG A 117 43.90 -12.69 -1.52
C ARG A 117 44.13 -11.84 -2.77
N ASP A 118 43.19 -11.83 -3.71
CA ASP A 118 43.29 -11.10 -4.98
C ASP A 118 43.35 -9.58 -4.81
N PHE A 119 42.82 -9.11 -3.68
CA PHE A 119 42.81 -7.73 -3.23
C PHE A 119 43.72 -7.60 -2.00
N CYS A 120 44.88 -8.25 -1.99
CA CYS A 120 45.87 -8.05 -0.93
C CYS A 120 46.88 -6.97 -1.34
N TYR A 121 46.97 -5.91 -0.53
CA TYR A 121 47.93 -4.80 -0.68
C TYR A 121 49.40 -5.25 -0.63
N HIS A 122 49.68 -6.40 0.00
CA HIS A 122 51.02 -6.99 0.00
C HIS A 122 51.33 -7.82 -1.25
N LEU A 123 50.30 -8.31 -1.95
CA LEU A 123 50.46 -9.14 -3.16
C LEU A 123 50.45 -8.28 -4.43
N ASN A 124 49.67 -7.19 -4.43
CA ASN A 124 49.46 -6.37 -5.63
C ASN A 124 50.03 -4.95 -5.43
N LYS A 125 51.23 -4.69 -5.97
CA LYS A 125 51.90 -3.38 -5.91
C LYS A 125 51.13 -2.24 -6.63
N ASN A 126 50.08 -2.57 -7.39
CA ASN A 126 49.22 -1.61 -8.10
C ASN A 126 47.86 -1.37 -7.40
N TYR A 127 47.89 -1.27 -6.08
CA TYR A 127 46.69 -1.09 -5.26
C TYR A 127 46.02 0.29 -5.44
N GLY A 128 46.71 1.26 -6.05
CA GLY A 128 46.18 2.62 -6.28
C GLY A 128 45.16 2.73 -7.42
N SER A 129 45.12 1.77 -8.36
CA SER A 129 44.42 1.97 -9.65
C SER A 129 43.02 1.36 -9.72
N ARG A 130 42.60 0.55 -8.73
CA ARG A 130 41.27 -0.10 -8.72
C ARG A 130 40.41 0.42 -7.57
N LYS A 131 40.12 1.72 -7.56
CA LYS A 131 39.01 2.28 -6.77
C LYS A 131 37.69 1.91 -7.45
N ARG A 132 36.98 0.91 -6.93
CA ARG A 132 35.51 0.93 -6.88
C ARG A 132 35.12 0.68 -5.44
N PHE A 133 34.67 1.75 -4.80
CA PHE A 133 33.91 1.90 -3.55
C PHE A 133 34.53 3.01 -2.69
N PRO A 134 33.90 4.21 -2.63
CA PRO A 134 34.26 5.23 -1.65
C PRO A 134 33.85 4.71 -0.26
N PHE A 135 34.77 4.75 0.68
CA PHE A 135 34.48 4.56 2.09
C PHE A 135 34.62 5.93 2.75
N GLU A 136 33.51 6.66 2.83
CA GLU A 136 33.42 7.84 3.69
C GLU A 136 33.36 7.36 5.14
N LYS A 137 34.31 7.84 5.95
CA LYS A 137 34.26 7.77 7.41
C LYS A 137 33.86 9.15 7.90
N GLU A 138 32.57 9.37 8.17
CA GLU A 138 32.17 10.40 9.12
C GLU A 138 32.55 9.90 10.52
N VAL A 139 33.61 10.47 11.09
CA VAL A 139 33.94 10.31 12.50
C VAL A 139 33.40 11.53 13.23
N ARG A 140 32.31 11.33 13.99
CA ARG A 140 31.76 12.32 14.94
C ARG A 140 32.77 12.51 16.08
N PRO A 141 33.12 13.75 16.47
CA PRO A 141 34.10 13.98 17.54
C PRO A 141 33.52 13.60 18.91
N GLN A 142 34.24 12.75 19.66
CA GLN A 142 34.01 12.56 21.09
C GLN A 142 34.84 13.61 21.84
N LYS A 143 34.18 14.44 22.65
CA LYS A 143 34.85 15.32 23.61
C LYS A 143 35.29 14.48 24.81
N PRO A 144 36.51 14.65 25.35
CA PRO A 144 36.88 14.04 26.61
C PRO A 144 36.23 14.79 27.79
N ASN A 145 35.71 14.01 28.73
CA ASN A 145 35.33 14.45 30.07
C ASN A 145 36.61 14.79 30.86
N GLU A 146 36.66 15.94 31.50
CA GLU A 146 37.55 16.22 32.62
C GLU A 146 36.72 16.59 33.85
N SER A 147 37.27 16.23 35.01
CA SER A 147 36.65 16.19 36.34
C SER A 147 36.60 17.55 37.02
#